data_AF-A0A1W9WQ07-F1
#
_entry.id   AF-A0A1W9WQ07-F1
#
_cell.length_a   1.000
_cell.length_b   1.000
_cell.length_c   1.000
_cell.angle_alpha   90.00
_cell.angle_beta   90.00
_cell.angle_gamma   90.00
#
_symmetry.space_group_name_H-M   'P 1'
#
loop_
_entity.id
_entity.type
_entity.pdbx_description
1 polymer ?
#
loop_
_entity_poly.entity_id
_entity_poly.type
_entity_poly.pdbx_seq_one_letter_code
_entity_poly.pdbx_strand_id
1 'polypeptide(L)' 'MGYTIDIDTGGTFTDGFFVSGDRVESVKVPTSPHDLTICFLECIEAGAIVGDGGSRKVGAHPHGRWKIAPG' A
#
# COMPACT_ATOMS: atom_id res chain seq x y z
N MET A 1 -6.18 -20.38 6.45
CA MET A 1 -5.17 -19.76 5.56
C MET A 1 -4.85 -18.40 6.14
N GLY A 2 -3.57 -18.07 6.36
CA GLY A 2 -3.16 -16.78 6.94
C GLY A 2 -2.87 -15.73 5.87
N TYR A 3 -2.90 -14.47 6.27
CA TYR A 3 -2.35 -13.36 5.50
C TYR A 3 -1.02 -12.94 6.13
N THR A 4 -0.01 -12.66 5.32
CA THR A 4 1.17 -11.92 5.76
C THR A 4 1.22 -10.58 5.06
N ILE A 5 1.68 -9.57 5.78
CA ILE A 5 1.84 -8.22 5.27
C ILE A 5 3.26 -7.77 5.65
N ASP A 6 4.09 -7.55 4.66
CA ASP A 6 5.46 -7.06 4.81
C ASP A 6 5.49 -5.58 4.39
N ILE A 7 5.89 -4.70 5.31
CA ILE A 7 5.89 -3.25 5.08
C ILE A 7 7.32 -2.71 5.22
N ASP A 8 7.78 -2.00 4.20
CA ASP A 8 9.07 -1.32 4.14
C ASP A 8 8.88 0.20 4.05
N THR A 9 9.28 0.91 5.10
CA THR A 9 9.23 2.38 5.13
C THR A 9 10.54 2.96 4.60
N GLY A 10 10.51 3.54 3.41
CA GLY A 10 11.61 4.33 2.85
C GLY A 10 11.48 5.84 3.13
N GLY A 11 12.44 6.65 2.67
CA GLY A 11 12.39 8.12 2.86
C GLY A 11 11.37 8.85 1.97
N THR A 12 11.05 8.28 0.80
CA THR A 12 10.10 8.87 -0.18
C THR A 12 8.78 8.11 -0.23
N PHE A 13 8.86 6.78 -0.22
CA PHE A 13 7.70 5.89 -0.32
C PHE A 13 7.80 4.77 0.73
N THR A 14 6.63 4.31 1.14
CA THR A 14 6.41 3.10 1.93
C THR A 14 5.80 2.04 1.01
N ASP A 15 6.44 0.88 0.95
CA ASP A 15 6.05 -0.24 0.11
C ASP A 15 5.42 -1.34 0.96
N GLY A 16 4.33 -1.92 0.49
CA GLY A 16 3.63 -3.02 1.16
C GLY A 16 3.45 -4.21 0.24
N PHE A 17 3.75 -5.40 0.77
CA PHE A 17 3.57 -6.70 0.10
C PHE A 17 2.58 -7.54 0.89
N PHE A 18 1.54 -8.01 0.22
CA PHE A 18 0.42 -8.73 0.83
C PHE A 18 0.38 -10.14 0.25
N VAL A 19 0.54 -11.15 1.09
CA VAL A 19 0.55 -12.56 0.67
C VAL A 19 -0.66 -13.30 1.25
N SER A 20 -1.37 -14.00 0.37
CA SER A 20 -2.54 -14.83 0.72
C SER A 20 -2.58 -16.09 -0.13
N GLY A 21 -2.06 -17.20 0.38
CA GLY A 21 -1.88 -18.41 -0.41
C GLY A 21 -0.91 -18.13 -1.57
N ASP A 22 -1.34 -18.39 -2.80
CA ASP A 22 -0.53 -18.17 -4.01
C ASP A 22 -0.66 -16.74 -4.58
N ARG A 23 -1.40 -15.85 -3.90
CA ARG A 23 -1.59 -14.47 -4.34
C ARG A 23 -0.61 -13.56 -3.63
N VAL A 24 0.07 -12.72 -4.42
CA VAL A 24 0.94 -11.65 -3.95
C VAL A 24 0.48 -10.35 -4.59
N GLU A 25 0.17 -9.37 -3.76
CA GLU A 25 -0.17 -8.02 -4.20
C GLU A 25 0.81 -7.01 -3.61
N SER A 26 1.03 -5.92 -4.34
CA SER A 26 1.92 -4.84 -3.88
C SER A 26 1.27 -3.48 -4.02
N VAL A 27 1.50 -2.63 -3.03
CA VAL A 27 1.10 -1.23 -3.00
C VAL A 27 2.29 -0.36 -2.62
N LYS A 28 2.25 0.89 -3.09
CA LYS A 28 3.25 1.91 -2.77
C LYS A 28 2.50 3.18 -2.40
N VAL A 29 2.76 3.73 -1.22
CA VAL A 29 2.20 5.00 -0.73
C VAL A 29 3.34 5.97 -0.38
N PRO A 30 3.14 7.30 -0.38
CA PRO A 30 4.17 8.22 0.11
C PRO A 30 4.52 7.97 1.58
N THR A 31 5.79 8.14 1.95
CA THR A 31 6.16 8.13 3.36
C THR A 31 5.73 9.43 4.02
N SER A 32 5.21 9.33 5.24
CA SER A 32 4.92 10.46 6.12
C SER A 32 6.07 10.62 7.11
N PRO A 33 7.11 11.44 6.82
CA PRO A 33 8.36 11.39 7.59
C PRO A 33 8.21 11.95 9.01
N HIS A 34 7.16 12.73 9.23
CA HIS A 34 6.83 13.31 10.52
C HIS A 34 6.16 12.28 11.46
N ASP A 35 5.54 11.23 10.92
CA ASP A 35 4.93 10.14 11.66
C ASP A 35 4.74 8.91 10.75
N LEU A 36 5.57 7.88 10.96
CA LEU A 36 5.55 6.67 10.15
C LEU A 36 4.30 5.81 10.36
N THR A 37 3.56 6.01 11.45
CA THR A 37 2.31 5.25 11.67
C THR A 37 1.23 5.64 10.65
N ILE A 38 1.31 6.85 10.08
CA ILE A 38 0.41 7.31 9.03
C ILE A 38 0.64 6.52 7.75
N CYS A 39 1.87 6.51 7.21
CA CYS A 39 2.14 5.78 5.97
C CYS A 39 2.02 4.26 6.16
N PHE A 40 2.24 3.75 7.38
CA PHE A 40 1.96 2.35 7.72
C PHE A 40 0.47 2.01 7.58
N LEU A 41 -0.43 2.82 8.16
CA LEU A 41 -1.88 2.62 8.07
C LEU A 41 -2.40 2.82 6.64
N GLU A 42 -1.94 3.85 5.94
CA GLU A 42 -2.28 4.10 4.53
C GLU A 42 -1.85 2.94 3.62
N CYS A 43 -0.69 2.32 3.89
CA CYS A 43 -0.22 1.15 3.18
C CYS A 43 -1.17 -0.05 3.36
N ILE A 44 -1.63 -0.30 4.59
CA ILE A 44 -2.61 -1.36 4.88
C ILE A 44 -3.96 -1.07 4.23
N GLU A 45 -4.47 0.16 4.31
CA GLU A 45 -5.72 0.57 3.67
C GLU A 45 -5.66 0.38 2.15
N ALA A 46 -4.56 0.81 1.52
CA ALA A 46 -4.31 0.59 0.11
C ALA A 46 -4.34 -0.90 -0.26
N GLY A 47 -3.62 -1.74 0.48
CA GLY A 47 -3.60 -3.19 0.24
C GLY A 47 -4.96 -3.87 0.40
N ALA A 48 -5.78 -3.42 1.34
CA ALA A 48 -7.13 -3.95 1.55
C ALA A 48 -8.11 -3.62 0.40
N ILE A 49 -7.87 -2.54 -0.33
CA ILE A 49 -8.68 -2.12 -1.50
C ILE A 49 -8.24 -2.87 -2.78
N VAL A 50 -7.00 -3.38 -2.81
CA VAL A 50 -6.49 -4.17 -3.93
C VAL A 50 -7.11 -5.58 -3.91
N GLY A 51 -8.35 -5.66 -4.36
CA GLY A 51 -8.99 -6.91 -4.72
C GLY A 51 -8.38 -7.50 -6.00
N ASP A 52 -7.86 -8.71 -5.86
CA ASP A 52 -7.80 -9.80 -6.85
C ASP A 52 -7.20 -9.52 -8.25
N GLY A 53 -6.03 -8.87 -8.30
CA GLY A 53 -5.25 -8.82 -9.54
C GLY A 53 -4.51 -7.51 -9.79
N GLY A 54 -3.25 -7.45 -9.35
CA GLY A 54 -2.18 -6.69 -10.00
C GLY A 54 -1.61 -5.54 -9.17
N SER A 55 -0.29 -5.39 -9.23
CA SER A 55 0.49 -4.33 -8.57
C SER A 55 -0.05 -2.93 -8.91
N ARG A 56 -0.45 -2.16 -7.89
CA ARG A 56 -1.00 -0.80 -8.09
C ARG A 56 -0.07 0.24 -7.45
N LYS A 57 0.28 1.25 -8.24
CA LYS A 57 0.92 2.47 -7.70
C LYS A 57 -0.18 3.34 -7.11
N VAL A 58 -0.11 3.61 -5.80
CA VAL A 58 -1.06 4.49 -5.12
C VAL A 58 -0.40 5.87 -5.00
N GLY A 59 -0.77 6.77 -5.90
CA GLY A 59 -0.30 8.16 -5.88
C GLY A 59 -1.13 9.02 -4.93
N ALA A 60 -0.49 9.89 -4.13
CA ALA A 60 -1.20 10.85 -3.30
C ALA A 60 -2.02 11.85 -4.13
N HIS A 61 -3.25 12.10 -3.68
CA HIS A 61 -4.11 13.16 -4.21
C HIS A 61 -4.25 14.28 -3.16
N PRO A 62 -4.24 15.57 -3.55
CA PRO A 62 -4.25 16.68 -2.60
C PRO A 62 -5.54 16.84 -1.76
N HIS A 63 -6.56 15.99 -1.96
CA HIS A 63 -7.90 16.14 -1.37
C HIS A 63 -8.48 14.85 -0.75
N GLY A 64 -7.63 13.93 -0.26
CA GLY A 64 -8.08 12.86 0.65
C GLY A 64 -8.96 11.76 0.04
N ARG A 65 -8.95 11.59 -1.30
CA ARG A 65 -9.53 10.41 -1.96
C ARG A 65 -8.51 9.79 -2.91
N TRP A 66 -7.99 8.64 -2.50
CA TRP A 66 -7.01 7.86 -3.25
C TRP A 66 -7.62 7.37 -4.57
N LYS A 67 -7.07 7.83 -5.70
CA LYS A 67 -7.43 7.28 -7.00
C LYS A 67 -6.49 6.14 -7.31
N ILE A 68 -7.07 4.96 -7.42
CA ILE A 68 -6.42 3.77 -7.93
C ILE A 68 -6.05 4.06 -9.40
N ALA A 69 -4.77 4.16 -9.71
CA ALA A 69 -4.31 4.19 -11.10
C ALA A 69 -4.40 2.76 -11.67
N PRO A 70 -5.05 2.53 -12.82
CA PRO A 70 -4.92 1.25 -13.51
C PRO A 70 -3.47 1.09 -13.97
N GLY A 71 -2.93 -0.12 -13.76
CA GLY A 71 -1.63 -0.54 -14.29
C GLY A 71 -1.68 -0.81 -15.79
#